data_AF-A0A9W9YV66-F1
#
_entry.id   AF-A0A9W9YV66-F1
#
_cell.length_a   1.000
_cell.length_b   1.000
_cell.length_c   1.000
_cell.angle_alpha   90.00
_cell.angle_beta   90.00
_cell.angle_gamma   90.00
#
_symmetry.space_group_name_H-M   'P 1'
#
loop_
_entity.id
_entity.type
_entity.pdbx_description
1 polymer ?
#
loop_
_entity_poly.entity_id
_entity_poly.type
_entity_poly.pdbx_seq_one_letter_code
_entity_poly.pdbx_strand_id
1 'polypeptide(L)'
;MLNVAYFSLDVNYMLIGVCISGFFGGFATTLLGVFSYISDITDKSQRTVRVAVLESMMYMGGTVGNLISGPLVEHGGFMAAFGLCLGSNVLVIAYVSVILPESHFPEGNQEGGWALVAVHNHLKASFRVLTKKRSQHRRLNLLVILFGILVFILITIGGFSDITVLYAEHSPRNFSPSLIGYYTAEVSFVTGVGIVLLIPLFTKILKWSDLSIAIIGALISVGFLCFPWICINQLDDVYWWINCRWCWNPVTMYEISGFKTSGVI
;
A
#
# COMPACT_ATOMS: atom_id res chain seq x y z
N MET A 1 7.17 -14.92 9.72
CA MET A 1 7.14 -15.58 8.40
C MET A 1 8.09 -16.78 8.35
N LEU A 2 9.41 -16.62 8.51
CA LEU A 2 10.37 -17.75 8.60
C LEU A 2 10.00 -18.83 9.63
N ASN A 3 9.47 -18.41 10.78
CA ASN A 3 9.11 -19.35 11.86
C ASN A 3 8.03 -20.35 11.46
N VAL A 4 7.08 -19.97 10.60
CA VAL A 4 6.02 -20.88 10.14
C VAL A 4 6.53 -21.79 9.03
N ALA A 5 7.40 -21.28 8.16
CA ALA A 5 7.97 -22.07 7.07
C ALA A 5 8.94 -23.16 7.54
N TYR A 6 9.70 -22.94 8.63
CA TYR A 6 10.74 -23.86 9.09
C TYR A 6 10.41 -24.62 10.37
N PHE A 7 9.61 -24.05 11.28
CA PHE A 7 9.30 -24.69 12.56
C PHE A 7 7.89 -25.28 12.64
N SER A 8 7.13 -25.28 11.52
CA SER A 8 5.74 -25.78 11.46
C SER A 8 4.84 -25.22 12.57
N LEU A 9 5.16 -24.00 13.03
CA LEU A 9 4.40 -23.29 14.05
C LEU A 9 3.07 -22.80 13.46
N ASP A 10 2.04 -22.76 14.30
CA ASP A 10 0.72 -22.27 13.91
C ASP A 10 0.82 -20.84 13.33
N VAL A 11 0.09 -20.59 12.25
CA VAL A 11 -0.02 -19.29 11.56
C VAL A 11 -0.42 -18.17 12.54
N ASN A 12 -1.15 -18.51 13.61
CA ASN A 12 -1.52 -17.59 14.68
C ASN A 12 -0.30 -16.85 15.31
N TYR A 13 0.89 -17.46 15.35
CA TYR A 13 2.09 -16.80 15.85
C TYR A 13 2.61 -15.68 14.94
N MET A 14 2.19 -15.63 13.66
CA MET A 14 2.50 -14.50 12.79
C MET A 14 1.83 -13.21 13.25
N LEU A 15 0.60 -13.32 13.81
CA LEU A 15 -0.15 -12.16 14.29
C LEU A 15 0.61 -11.44 15.41
N ILE A 16 1.24 -12.20 16.32
CA ILE A 16 2.06 -11.63 17.39
C ILE A 16 3.22 -10.82 16.81
N GLY A 17 3.91 -11.34 15.79
CA GLY A 17 5.00 -10.63 15.11
C GLY A 17 4.54 -9.34 14.43
N VAL A 18 3.39 -9.37 13.74
CA VAL A 18 2.79 -8.19 13.11
C VAL A 18 2.35 -7.16 14.16
N CYS A 19 1.76 -7.60 15.27
CA CYS A 19 1.39 -6.72 16.38
C CYS A 19 2.61 -6.01 16.96
N ILE A 20 3.69 -6.74 17.25
CA ILE A 20 4.94 -6.15 17.74
C ILE A 20 5.49 -5.15 16.72
N SER A 21 5.57 -5.53 15.44
CA SER A 21 6.02 -4.62 14.39
C SER A 21 5.15 -3.36 14.28
N GLY A 22 3.84 -3.48 14.49
CA GLY A 22 2.90 -2.36 14.51
C GLY A 22 3.12 -1.42 15.70
N PHE A 23 3.41 -1.95 16.89
CA PHE A 23 3.71 -1.14 18.07
C PHE A 23 4.99 -0.31 17.92
N PHE A 24 6.00 -0.84 17.24
CA PHE A 24 7.22 -0.11 16.89
C PHE A 24 7.03 0.81 15.66
N GLY A 25 5.82 0.89 15.12
CA GLY A 25 5.41 1.83 14.07
C GLY A 25 5.62 1.36 12.63
N GLY A 26 6.52 0.40 12.41
CA GLY A 26 6.70 -0.27 11.12
C GLY A 26 6.97 0.67 9.94
N PHE A 27 6.43 0.31 8.77
CA PHE A 27 6.64 1.06 7.53
C PHE A 27 6.08 2.49 7.59
N ALA A 28 4.95 2.70 8.29
CA ALA A 28 4.30 4.01 8.40
C ALA A 28 5.19 5.05 9.09
N THR A 29 5.90 4.67 10.16
CA THR A 29 6.83 5.57 10.86
C THR A 29 8.02 5.96 9.99
N THR A 30 8.54 5.01 9.21
CA THR A 30 9.64 5.30 8.26
C THR A 30 9.19 6.32 7.23
N LEU A 31 8.03 6.12 6.61
CA LEU A 31 7.46 7.09 5.66
C LEU A 31 7.25 8.47 6.31
N LEU A 32 6.66 8.50 7.51
CA LEU A 32 6.43 9.75 8.24
C LEU A 32 7.75 10.50 8.47
N GLY A 33 8.81 9.80 8.86
CA GLY A 33 10.14 10.38 9.06
C GLY A 33 10.69 11.02 7.79
N VAL A 34 10.65 10.30 6.67
CA VAL A 34 11.15 10.82 5.39
C VAL A 34 10.32 12.00 4.88
N PHE A 35 8.99 11.94 4.98
CA PHE A 35 8.12 13.06 4.58
C PHE A 35 8.32 14.28 5.47
N SER A 36 8.51 14.09 6.79
CA SER A 36 8.82 15.19 7.71
C SER A 36 10.14 15.86 7.32
N TYR A 37 11.19 15.07 7.11
CA TYR A 37 12.51 15.54 6.72
C TYR A 37 12.46 16.38 5.43
N ILE A 38 11.82 15.87 4.38
CA ILE A 38 11.65 16.63 3.13
C ILE A 38 10.84 17.91 3.35
N SER A 39 9.81 17.86 4.20
CA SER A 39 8.98 19.04 4.47
C SER A 39 9.74 20.16 5.18
N ASP A 40 10.75 19.81 5.97
CA ASP A 40 11.60 20.75 6.71
C ASP A 40 12.62 21.43 5.78
N ILE A 41 13.27 20.67 4.90
CA ILE A 41 14.32 21.18 4.00
C ILE A 41 13.79 21.81 2.69
N THR A 42 12.47 21.80 2.48
CA THR A 42 11.86 22.21 1.21
C THR A 42 10.91 23.40 1.34
N ASP A 43 11.10 24.38 0.46
CA ASP A 43 10.22 25.53 0.30
C ASP A 43 8.79 25.17 -0.11
N LYS A 44 7.82 25.95 0.37
CA LYS A 44 6.38 25.72 0.15
C LYS A 44 6.00 25.62 -1.34
N SER A 45 6.66 26.37 -2.22
CA SER A 45 6.36 26.38 -3.66
C SER A 45 6.82 25.13 -4.40
N GLN A 46 7.86 24.45 -3.91
CA GLN A 46 8.43 23.25 -4.54
C GLN A 46 8.09 21.96 -3.78
N ARG A 47 7.50 22.08 -2.58
CA ARG A 47 7.19 20.96 -1.69
C ARG A 47 6.41 19.85 -2.37
N THR A 48 5.32 20.18 -3.07
CA THR A 48 4.49 19.17 -3.76
C THR A 48 5.31 18.38 -4.79
N VAL A 49 6.17 19.04 -5.56
CA VAL A 49 7.00 18.36 -6.58
C VAL A 49 8.07 17.49 -5.92
N ARG A 50 8.69 17.94 -4.82
CA ARG A 50 9.69 17.12 -4.12
C ARG A 50 9.09 15.90 -3.45
N VAL A 51 7.89 16.06 -2.88
CA VAL A 51 7.09 14.95 -2.32
C VAL A 51 6.74 13.95 -3.43
N ALA A 52 6.33 14.41 -4.60
CA ALA A 52 6.05 13.52 -5.74
C ALA A 52 7.31 12.78 -6.23
N VAL A 53 8.46 13.44 -6.28
CA VAL A 53 9.73 12.77 -6.62
C VAL A 53 10.06 11.70 -5.58
N LEU A 54 9.93 11.99 -4.29
CA LEU A 54 10.16 11.01 -3.22
C LEU A 54 9.21 9.80 -3.35
N GLU A 55 7.92 10.06 -3.56
CA GLU A 55 6.93 9.01 -3.75
C GLU A 55 7.27 8.14 -4.97
N SER A 56 7.75 8.75 -6.04
CA SER A 56 8.20 8.03 -7.22
C SER A 56 9.43 7.17 -6.96
N MET A 57 10.37 7.64 -6.13
CA MET A 57 11.52 6.84 -5.70
C MET A 57 11.08 5.60 -4.91
N MET A 58 10.03 5.71 -4.10
CA MET A 58 9.43 4.56 -3.39
C MET A 58 8.89 3.52 -4.39
N TYR A 59 8.18 3.94 -5.42
CA TYR A 59 7.68 3.04 -6.47
C TYR A 59 8.79 2.42 -7.34
N MET A 60 9.85 3.18 -7.62
CA MET A 60 11.04 2.64 -8.29
C MET A 60 11.76 1.62 -7.42
N GLY A 61 11.87 1.89 -6.11
CA GLY A 61 12.37 0.91 -5.13
C GLY A 61 11.51 -0.35 -5.09
N GLY A 62 10.18 -0.21 -5.13
CA GLY A 62 9.25 -1.32 -5.26
C GLY A 62 9.42 -2.11 -6.56
N THR A 63 9.68 -1.42 -7.68
CA THR A 63 9.97 -2.07 -8.98
C THR A 63 11.21 -2.95 -8.89
N VAL A 64 12.33 -2.38 -8.45
CA VAL A 64 13.59 -3.12 -8.29
C VAL A 64 13.44 -4.24 -7.27
N GLY A 65 12.75 -3.98 -6.16
CA GLY A 65 12.45 -4.96 -5.13
C GLY A 65 11.67 -6.15 -5.67
N ASN A 66 10.62 -5.93 -6.44
CA ASN A 66 9.79 -6.99 -7.04
C ASN A 66 10.52 -7.78 -8.14
N LEU A 67 11.34 -7.11 -8.96
CA LEU A 67 12.18 -7.77 -9.98
C LEU A 67 13.21 -8.72 -9.36
N ILE A 68 13.75 -8.35 -8.20
CA ILE A 68 14.73 -9.18 -7.49
C ILE A 68 14.01 -10.26 -6.66
N SER A 69 12.93 -9.92 -5.97
CA SER A 69 12.29 -10.80 -4.99
C SER A 69 11.65 -12.04 -5.62
N GLY A 70 11.02 -11.92 -6.80
CA GLY A 70 10.39 -13.05 -7.49
C GLY A 70 11.38 -14.19 -7.78
N PRO A 71 12.43 -13.96 -8.59
CA PRO A 71 13.45 -14.96 -8.90
C PRO A 71 14.21 -15.44 -7.66
N LEU A 72 14.44 -14.54 -6.69
CA LEU A 72 15.14 -14.86 -5.44
C LEU A 72 14.34 -15.84 -4.58
N VAL A 73 13.02 -15.70 -4.52
CA VAL A 73 12.15 -16.66 -3.82
C VAL A 73 12.06 -17.98 -4.58
N GLU A 74 12.01 -17.95 -5.92
CA GLU A 74 11.94 -19.15 -6.74
C GLU A 74 13.20 -20.03 -6.62
N HIS A 75 14.40 -19.44 -6.56
CA HIS A 75 15.67 -20.18 -6.54
C HIS A 75 16.32 -20.27 -5.15
N GLY A 76 16.26 -19.21 -4.35
CA GLY A 76 16.89 -19.09 -3.03
C GLY A 76 15.94 -19.30 -1.85
N GLY A 77 14.65 -19.52 -2.14
CA GLY A 77 13.60 -19.64 -1.13
C GLY A 77 13.38 -18.37 -0.32
N PHE A 78 12.45 -18.44 0.63
CA PHE A 78 12.10 -17.30 1.47
C PHE A 78 13.26 -16.81 2.34
N MET A 79 14.20 -17.68 2.72
CA MET A 79 15.32 -17.31 3.60
C MET A 79 16.27 -16.31 2.94
N ALA A 80 16.56 -16.48 1.64
CA ALA A 80 17.39 -15.54 0.90
C ALA A 80 16.72 -14.15 0.79
N ALA A 81 15.40 -14.12 0.54
CA ALA A 81 14.64 -12.88 0.47
C ALA A 81 14.62 -12.12 1.81
N PHE A 82 14.40 -12.83 2.93
CA PHE A 82 14.45 -12.21 4.26
C PHE A 82 15.87 -11.75 4.64
N GLY A 83 16.90 -12.50 4.28
CA GLY A 83 18.30 -12.12 4.49
C GLY A 83 18.67 -10.83 3.76
N LEU A 84 18.27 -10.70 2.49
CA LEU A 84 18.46 -9.49 1.70
C LEU A 84 17.74 -8.29 2.33
N CYS A 85 16.50 -8.47 2.78
CA CYS A 85 15.72 -7.44 3.46
C CYS A 85 16.38 -7.00 4.78
N LEU A 86 16.88 -7.95 5.59
CA LEU A 86 17.59 -7.60 6.82
C LEU A 86 18.89 -6.84 6.53
N GLY A 87 19.67 -7.29 5.54
CA GLY A 87 20.90 -6.62 5.12
C GLY A 87 20.65 -5.19 4.63
N SER A 88 19.63 -4.97 3.82
CA SER A 88 19.28 -3.62 3.34
C SER A 88 18.84 -2.70 4.48
N ASN A 89 18.06 -3.19 5.46
CA ASN A 89 17.69 -2.41 6.64
C ASN A 89 18.91 -2.01 7.48
N VAL A 90 19.87 -2.91 7.68
CA VAL A 90 21.12 -2.59 8.41
C VAL A 90 21.90 -1.49 7.69
N LEU A 91 22.00 -1.56 6.36
CA LEU A 91 22.66 -0.52 5.56
C LEU A 91 21.95 0.83 5.65
N VAL A 92 20.61 0.85 5.64
CA VAL A 92 19.82 2.07 5.82
C VAL A 92 20.06 2.67 7.20
N ILE A 93 20.07 1.85 8.26
CA ILE A 93 20.35 2.32 9.62
C ILE A 93 21.76 2.94 9.68
N ALA A 94 22.76 2.26 9.13
CA ALA A 94 24.13 2.78 9.07
C ALA A 94 24.21 4.11 8.30
N TYR A 95 23.52 4.21 7.16
CA TYR A 95 23.45 5.44 6.36
C TYR A 95 22.81 6.59 7.15
N VAL A 96 21.66 6.36 7.78
CA VAL A 96 20.96 7.38 8.58
C VAL A 96 21.80 7.83 9.78
N SER A 97 22.49 6.90 10.46
CA SER A 97 23.30 7.23 11.64
C SER A 97 24.60 7.97 11.33
N VAL A 98 25.22 7.72 10.18
CA VAL A 98 26.57 8.26 9.87
C VAL A 98 26.53 9.43 8.90
N ILE A 99 25.60 9.41 7.93
CA ILE A 99 25.67 10.28 6.75
C ILE A 99 24.54 11.32 6.73
N LEU A 100 23.35 10.97 7.18
CA LEU A 100 22.18 11.84 7.05
C LEU A 100 22.28 13.04 8.02
N PRO A 101 22.34 14.29 7.53
CA PRO A 101 22.39 15.45 8.39
C PRO A 101 21.01 15.75 8.98
N GLU A 102 20.96 16.17 10.24
CA GLU A 102 19.73 16.56 10.94
C GLU A 102 19.01 17.73 10.23
N SER A 103 17.70 17.62 9.98
CA SER A 103 16.95 18.65 9.21
C SER A 103 16.63 19.90 10.02
N HIS A 104 16.48 19.79 11.34
CA HIS A 104 15.90 20.86 12.14
C HIS A 104 16.54 20.97 13.53
N PHE A 105 17.28 22.06 13.74
CA PHE A 105 17.65 22.52 15.08
C PHE A 105 16.57 23.48 15.56
N PRO A 106 15.80 23.15 16.62
CA PRO A 106 14.78 24.05 17.11
C PRO A 106 15.39 25.32 17.70
N GLU A 107 15.19 26.45 16.99
CA GLU A 107 15.45 27.78 17.51
C GLU A 107 14.35 28.14 18.53
N GLY A 108 14.57 27.78 19.79
CA GLY A 108 13.74 28.27 20.91
C GLY A 108 13.47 27.23 21.99
N ASN A 109 13.95 27.55 23.19
CA ASN A 109 13.61 27.00 24.52
C ASN A 109 12.86 25.65 24.49
N GLN A 110 13.59 24.56 24.23
CA GLN A 110 13.11 23.24 24.62
C GLN A 110 13.03 23.23 26.15
N GLU A 111 11.83 23.40 26.69
CA GLU A 111 11.56 23.04 28.08
C GLU A 111 12.02 21.60 28.26
N GLY A 112 12.99 21.36 29.14
CA GLY A 112 13.62 20.08 29.44
C GLY A 112 12.68 19.06 30.08
N GLY A 113 11.51 18.85 29.48
CA GLY A 113 10.54 17.84 29.86
C GLY A 113 10.94 16.48 29.29
N TRP A 114 10.64 15.44 30.05
CA TRP A 114 10.90 14.05 29.64
C TRP A 114 10.22 13.76 28.29
N ALA A 115 10.81 12.86 27.49
CA ALA A 115 10.33 12.52 26.14
C ALA A 115 8.82 12.22 26.06
N LEU A 116 8.26 11.62 27.12
CA LEU A 116 6.82 11.33 27.23
C LEU A 116 5.94 12.59 27.28
N VAL A 117 6.41 13.66 27.92
CA VAL A 117 5.68 14.94 28.00
C VAL A 117 5.68 15.63 26.63
N ALA A 118 6.81 15.59 25.92
CA ALA A 118 6.91 16.09 24.55
C ALA A 118 5.95 15.32 23.63
N VAL A 119 5.96 13.99 23.67
CA VAL A 119 5.03 13.14 22.89
C VAL A 119 3.57 13.45 23.22
N HIS A 120 3.22 13.58 24.50
CA HIS A 120 1.86 13.95 24.90
C HIS A 120 1.44 15.30 24.32
N ASN A 121 2.33 16.30 24.33
CA ASN A 121 2.06 17.62 23.78
C ASN A 121 1.87 17.58 22.25
N HIS A 122 2.67 16.81 21.53
CA HIS A 122 2.52 16.62 20.08
C HIS A 122 1.24 15.85 19.72
N LEU A 123 0.88 14.81 20.48
CA LEU A 123 -0.38 14.08 20.32
C LEU A 123 -1.58 14.99 20.59
N LYS A 124 -1.55 15.75 21.69
CA LYS A 124 -2.60 16.71 22.05
C LYS A 124 -2.73 17.81 21.00
N ALA A 125 -1.63 18.30 20.45
CA ALA A 125 -1.63 19.25 19.36
C ALA A 125 -2.28 18.66 18.10
N SER A 126 -1.94 17.41 17.75
CA SER A 126 -2.50 16.68 16.61
C SER A 126 -4.02 16.46 16.76
N PHE A 127 -4.49 16.03 17.93
CA PHE A 127 -5.92 15.93 18.22
C PHE A 127 -6.63 17.29 18.21
N ARG A 128 -5.96 18.33 18.71
CA ARG A 128 -6.49 19.70 18.67
C ARG A 128 -6.66 20.19 17.23
N VAL A 129 -5.84 19.75 16.27
CA VAL A 129 -6.00 20.11 14.85
C VAL A 129 -7.33 19.59 14.27
N LEU A 130 -7.86 18.47 14.76
CA LEU A 130 -9.15 17.90 14.36
C LEU A 130 -10.35 18.67 14.96
N THR A 131 -10.18 19.21 16.16
CA THR A 131 -11.25 19.90 16.90
C THR A 131 -11.22 21.42 16.79
N LYS A 132 -10.12 22.01 16.33
CA LYS A 132 -9.96 23.46 16.17
C LYS A 132 -11.02 24.01 15.21
N LYS A 133 -11.83 24.96 15.69
CA LYS A 133 -12.82 25.67 14.89
C LYS A 133 -12.08 26.50 13.82
N ARG A 134 -12.27 26.14 12.56
CA ARG A 134 -11.77 26.89 11.39
C ARG A 134 -12.97 27.54 10.69
N SER A 135 -12.82 28.79 10.24
CA SER A 135 -13.86 29.49 9.49
C SER A 135 -14.13 28.79 8.15
N GLN A 136 -15.39 28.86 7.71
CA GLN A 136 -15.87 28.49 6.36
C GLN A 136 -15.57 27.05 5.90
N HIS A 137 -16.39 26.05 6.26
CA HIS A 137 -16.38 24.62 5.79
C HIS A 137 -15.03 23.86 5.76
N ARG A 138 -13.90 24.51 6.04
CA ARG A 138 -12.54 23.98 5.93
C ARG A 138 -12.30 22.85 6.93
N ARG A 139 -12.96 22.88 8.09
CA ARG A 139 -12.91 21.77 9.05
C ARG A 139 -13.54 20.50 8.47
N LEU A 140 -14.70 20.63 7.84
CA LEU A 140 -15.38 19.51 7.20
C LEU A 140 -14.53 18.96 6.05
N ASN A 141 -14.02 19.83 5.18
CA ASN A 141 -13.15 19.40 4.07
C ASN A 141 -11.92 18.65 4.56
N LEU A 142 -11.24 19.14 5.62
CA LEU A 142 -10.09 18.45 6.19
C LEU A 142 -10.43 17.08 6.78
N LEU A 143 -11.56 16.96 7.48
CA LEU A 143 -12.00 15.66 8.02
C LEU A 143 -12.38 14.68 6.90
N VAL A 144 -13.12 15.15 5.89
CA VAL A 144 -13.51 14.34 4.74
C VAL A 144 -12.27 13.86 3.97
N ILE A 145 -11.28 14.74 3.76
CA ILE A 145 -10.02 14.37 3.11
C ILE A 145 -9.25 13.35 3.95
N LEU A 146 -9.11 13.58 5.27
CA LEU A 146 -8.34 12.71 6.15
C LEU A 146 -8.95 11.30 6.25
N PHE A 147 -10.24 11.21 6.57
CA PHE A 147 -10.93 9.91 6.70
C PHE A 147 -11.18 9.26 5.34
N GLY A 148 -11.50 10.04 4.31
CA GLY A 148 -11.74 9.53 2.96
C GLY A 148 -10.48 8.92 2.34
N ILE A 149 -9.34 9.60 2.45
CA ILE A 149 -8.05 9.07 1.98
C ILE A 149 -7.64 7.84 2.78
N LEU A 150 -7.85 7.82 4.10
CA LEU A 150 -7.51 6.65 4.92
C LEU A 150 -8.23 5.39 4.44
N VAL A 151 -9.56 5.46 4.28
CA VAL A 151 -10.37 4.31 3.81
C VAL A 151 -9.90 3.88 2.41
N PHE A 152 -9.61 4.85 1.55
CA PHE A 152 -9.15 4.59 0.20
C PHE A 152 -7.78 3.87 0.17
N ILE A 153 -6.83 4.28 1.02
CA ILE A 153 -5.53 3.61 1.16
C ILE A 153 -5.71 2.16 1.64
N LEU A 154 -6.60 1.93 2.62
CA LEU A 154 -6.85 0.57 3.12
C LEU A 154 -7.41 -0.35 2.04
N ILE A 155 -8.33 0.13 1.21
CA ILE A 155 -8.92 -0.66 0.12
C ILE A 155 -7.89 -0.96 -0.98
N THR A 156 -7.09 0.03 -1.36
CA THR A 156 -6.15 -0.12 -2.50
C THR A 156 -4.90 -0.92 -2.13
N ILE A 157 -4.27 -0.62 -0.99
CA ILE A 157 -3.05 -1.28 -0.56
C ILE A 157 -3.38 -2.63 0.09
N GLY A 158 -4.22 -2.66 1.12
CA GLY A 158 -4.52 -3.89 1.87
C GLY A 158 -5.61 -4.78 1.28
N GLY A 159 -6.42 -4.25 0.37
CA GLY A 159 -7.46 -5.01 -0.33
C GLY A 159 -6.98 -5.51 -1.68
N PHE A 160 -6.98 -4.60 -2.67
CA PHE A 160 -6.77 -4.97 -4.07
C PHE A 160 -5.39 -5.59 -4.32
N SER A 161 -4.32 -5.00 -3.79
CA SER A 161 -2.95 -5.46 -4.07
C SER A 161 -2.68 -6.86 -3.52
N ASP A 162 -3.05 -7.10 -2.26
CA ASP A 162 -2.88 -8.41 -1.59
C ASP A 162 -3.77 -9.49 -2.21
N ILE A 163 -5.04 -9.18 -2.48
CA ILE A 163 -5.97 -10.12 -3.13
C ILE A 163 -5.51 -10.46 -4.55
N THR A 164 -4.95 -9.51 -5.30
CA THR A 164 -4.47 -9.75 -6.66
C THR A 164 -3.34 -10.79 -6.69
N VAL A 165 -2.41 -10.72 -5.74
CA VAL A 165 -1.32 -11.71 -5.61
C VAL A 165 -1.88 -13.08 -5.25
N LEU A 166 -2.75 -13.16 -4.24
CA LEU A 166 -3.39 -14.43 -3.84
C LEU A 166 -4.21 -15.04 -4.99
N TYR A 167 -4.93 -14.20 -5.73
CA TYR A 167 -5.73 -14.62 -6.88
C TYR A 167 -4.86 -15.04 -8.07
N ALA A 168 -3.66 -14.48 -8.24
CA ALA A 168 -2.70 -14.89 -9.27
C ALA A 168 -2.06 -16.25 -8.96
N GLU A 169 -1.84 -16.53 -7.67
CA GLU A 169 -1.32 -17.80 -7.18
C GLU A 169 -2.38 -18.92 -7.21
N HIS A 170 -3.65 -18.59 -6.97
CA HIS A 170 -4.73 -19.58 -6.93
C HIS A 170 -5.01 -20.25 -8.29
N SER A 171 -5.45 -21.50 -8.24
CA SER A 171 -5.90 -22.24 -9.43
C SER A 171 -7.14 -21.57 -10.04
N PRO A 172 -7.25 -21.44 -11.38
CA PRO A 172 -6.52 -22.16 -12.43
C PRO A 172 -5.25 -21.48 -12.97
N ARG A 173 -4.87 -20.29 -12.48
CA ARG A 173 -3.76 -19.51 -13.07
C ARG A 173 -2.38 -19.97 -12.61
N ASN A 174 -2.22 -20.35 -11.34
CA ASN A 174 -0.99 -20.94 -10.78
C ASN A 174 0.30 -20.21 -11.25
N PHE A 175 0.32 -18.87 -11.17
CA PHE A 175 1.47 -18.11 -11.63
C PHE A 175 2.72 -18.40 -10.78
N SER A 176 3.88 -18.54 -11.43
CA SER A 176 5.16 -18.62 -10.72
C SER A 176 5.41 -17.32 -9.93
N PRO A 177 6.08 -17.39 -8.76
CA PRO A 177 6.50 -16.21 -8.00
C PRO A 177 7.25 -15.18 -8.83
N SER A 178 8.02 -15.60 -9.84
CA SER A 178 8.72 -14.71 -10.76
C SER A 178 7.76 -13.93 -11.67
N LEU A 179 6.71 -14.57 -12.18
CA LEU A 179 5.71 -13.91 -13.02
C LEU A 179 4.90 -12.88 -12.22
N ILE A 180 4.56 -13.21 -10.97
CA ILE A 180 3.92 -12.29 -10.04
C ILE A 180 4.84 -11.08 -9.78
N GLY A 181 6.13 -11.33 -9.53
CA GLY A 181 7.13 -10.28 -9.34
C GLY A 181 7.29 -9.36 -10.56
N TYR A 182 7.29 -9.90 -11.78
CA TYR A 182 7.35 -9.09 -13.00
C TYR A 182 6.09 -8.22 -13.18
N TYR A 183 4.91 -8.78 -12.95
CA TYR A 183 3.66 -8.03 -13.03
C TYR A 183 3.60 -6.89 -12.01
N THR A 184 3.95 -7.15 -10.74
CA THR A 184 3.95 -6.11 -9.70
C THR A 184 5.04 -5.07 -9.93
N ALA A 185 6.17 -5.45 -10.51
CA ALA A 185 7.23 -4.53 -10.91
C ALA A 185 6.77 -3.60 -12.04
N GLU A 186 6.12 -4.12 -13.07
CA GLU A 186 5.57 -3.31 -14.17
C GLU A 186 4.57 -2.27 -13.65
N VAL A 187 3.60 -2.70 -12.83
CA VAL A 187 2.61 -1.80 -12.22
C VAL A 187 3.30 -0.72 -11.38
N SER A 188 4.29 -1.10 -10.57
CA SER A 188 5.06 -0.16 -9.75
C SER A 188 5.84 0.84 -10.60
N PHE A 189 6.44 0.39 -11.70
CA PHE A 189 7.21 1.23 -12.61
C PHE A 189 6.33 2.26 -13.30
N VAL A 190 5.21 1.83 -13.87
CA VAL A 190 4.24 2.72 -14.53
C VAL A 190 3.70 3.74 -13.55
N THR A 191 3.38 3.31 -12.31
CA THR A 191 2.91 4.21 -11.26
C THR A 191 3.97 5.25 -10.88
N GLY A 192 5.21 4.82 -10.67
CA GLY A 192 6.32 5.71 -10.35
C GLY A 192 6.59 6.76 -11.44
N VAL A 193 6.68 6.33 -12.69
CA VAL A 193 6.85 7.24 -13.85
C VAL A 193 5.65 8.19 -13.98
N GLY A 194 4.43 7.68 -13.77
CA GLY A 194 3.21 8.46 -13.77
C GLY A 194 3.26 9.61 -12.75
N ILE A 195 3.69 9.34 -11.52
CA ILE A 195 3.76 10.37 -10.46
C ILE A 195 4.81 11.43 -10.80
N VAL A 196 6.02 11.05 -11.23
CA VAL A 196 7.08 12.01 -11.60
C VAL A 196 6.63 12.93 -12.73
N LEU A 197 5.87 12.43 -13.71
CA LEU A 197 5.48 13.21 -14.88
C LEU A 197 4.19 14.01 -14.64
N LEU A 198 3.16 13.38 -14.09
CA LEU A 198 1.82 13.97 -13.96
C LEU A 198 1.76 15.05 -12.88
N ILE A 199 2.40 14.86 -11.72
CA ILE A 199 2.33 15.85 -10.64
C ILE A 199 2.94 17.20 -11.03
N PRO A 200 4.19 17.31 -11.55
CA PRO A 200 4.71 18.60 -12.00
C PRO A 200 3.94 19.16 -13.22
N LEU A 201 3.40 18.30 -14.09
CA LEU A 201 2.55 18.74 -15.20
C LEU A 201 1.28 19.44 -14.67
N PHE A 202 0.54 18.82 -13.75
CA PHE A 202 -0.69 19.41 -13.19
C PHE A 202 -0.42 20.60 -12.27
N THR A 203 0.67 20.58 -11.50
CA THR A 203 0.97 21.62 -10.51
C THR A 203 1.69 22.83 -11.09
N LYS A 204 2.70 22.65 -11.97
CA LYS A 204 3.47 23.78 -12.54
C LYS A 204 2.87 24.34 -13.82
N ILE A 205 2.41 23.47 -14.72
CA ILE A 205 1.90 23.91 -16.03
C ILE A 205 0.43 24.33 -15.91
N LEU A 206 -0.40 23.48 -15.32
CA LEU A 206 -1.85 23.73 -15.22
C LEU A 206 -2.25 24.53 -13.96
N LYS A 207 -1.36 24.69 -12.98
CA LYS A 207 -1.58 25.44 -11.73
C LYS A 207 -2.85 25.01 -10.98
N TRP A 208 -3.16 23.72 -11.03
CA TRP A 208 -4.32 23.17 -10.33
C TRP A 208 -4.08 23.10 -8.82
N SER A 209 -5.17 23.18 -8.05
CA SER A 209 -5.10 22.99 -6.60
C SER A 209 -4.85 21.52 -6.26
N ASP A 210 -4.07 21.24 -5.22
CA ASP A 210 -3.78 19.87 -4.78
C ASP A 210 -5.07 19.06 -4.49
N LEU A 211 -6.12 19.74 -4.00
CA LEU A 211 -7.43 19.13 -3.76
C LEU A 211 -8.08 18.62 -5.05
N SER A 212 -7.99 19.38 -6.14
CA SER A 212 -8.55 18.99 -7.43
C SER A 212 -7.86 17.74 -7.98
N ILE A 213 -6.53 17.69 -7.86
CA ILE A 213 -5.72 16.54 -8.29
C ILE A 213 -6.10 15.30 -7.48
N ALA A 214 -6.25 15.45 -6.16
CA ALA A 214 -6.65 14.35 -5.28
C ALA A 214 -8.05 13.79 -5.61
N ILE A 215 -9.04 14.67 -5.87
CA ILE A 215 -10.40 14.26 -6.24
C ILE A 215 -10.40 13.50 -7.58
N ILE A 216 -9.70 14.02 -8.59
CA ILE A 216 -9.60 13.36 -9.90
C ILE A 216 -8.92 11.99 -9.77
N GLY A 217 -7.82 11.91 -9.02
CA GLY A 217 -7.14 10.64 -8.75
C GLY A 217 -8.04 9.61 -8.06
N ALA A 218 -8.82 10.04 -7.06
CA ALA A 218 -9.79 9.19 -6.38
C ALA A 218 -10.88 8.68 -7.35
N LEU A 219 -11.43 9.54 -8.22
CA LEU A 219 -12.44 9.15 -9.20
C LEU A 219 -11.91 8.13 -10.21
N ILE A 220 -10.71 8.36 -10.76
CA ILE A 220 -10.07 7.44 -11.71
C ILE A 220 -9.88 6.07 -11.06
N SER A 221 -9.42 6.05 -9.81
CA SER A 221 -9.14 4.82 -9.10
C SER A 221 -10.41 4.04 -8.74
N VAL A 222 -11.50 4.72 -8.38
CA VAL A 222 -12.81 4.07 -8.20
C VAL A 222 -13.27 3.44 -9.51
N GLY A 223 -13.11 4.14 -10.64
CA GLY A 223 -13.38 3.57 -11.96
C GLY A 223 -12.56 2.31 -12.24
N PHE A 224 -11.27 2.32 -11.92
CA PHE A 224 -10.39 1.16 -12.04
C PHE A 224 -10.85 -0.03 -11.19
N LEU A 225 -11.32 0.20 -9.95
CA LEU A 225 -11.83 -0.87 -9.09
C LEU A 225 -13.17 -1.45 -9.56
N CYS A 226 -14.04 -0.62 -10.15
CA CYS A 226 -15.33 -1.06 -10.66
C CYS A 226 -15.22 -1.85 -11.98
N PHE A 227 -14.18 -1.61 -12.78
CA PHE A 227 -14.03 -2.23 -14.09
C PHE A 227 -13.90 -3.77 -14.02
N PRO A 228 -13.03 -4.38 -13.19
CA PRO A 228 -12.98 -5.82 -13.01
C PRO A 228 -14.32 -6.41 -12.54
N TRP A 229 -15.04 -5.72 -11.65
CA TRP A 229 -16.36 -6.18 -11.18
C TRP A 229 -17.39 -6.23 -12.30
N ILE A 230 -17.41 -5.21 -13.17
CA ILE A 230 -18.26 -5.20 -14.37
C ILE A 230 -17.87 -6.35 -15.31
N CYS A 231 -16.57 -6.53 -15.57
CA CYS A 231 -16.09 -7.60 -16.45
C CYS A 231 -16.40 -9.01 -15.91
N ILE A 232 -16.30 -9.22 -14.59
CA ILE A 232 -16.65 -10.49 -13.95
C ILE A 232 -18.16 -10.75 -14.07
N ASN A 233 -19.01 -9.76 -13.75
CA ASN A 233 -20.46 -9.93 -13.91
C ASN A 233 -20.86 -10.21 -15.36
N GLN A 234 -20.17 -9.60 -16.34
CA GLN A 234 -20.43 -9.87 -17.75
C GLN A 234 -19.95 -11.26 -18.18
N LEU A 235 -18.87 -11.77 -17.61
CA LEU A 235 -18.43 -13.15 -17.80
C LEU A 235 -19.40 -14.13 -17.14
N ASP A 236 -19.84 -13.87 -15.92
CA ASP A 236 -20.84 -14.67 -15.22
C ASP A 236 -22.17 -14.69 -15.99
N ASP A 237 -22.64 -13.56 -16.50
CA ASP A 237 -23.82 -13.48 -17.37
C ASP A 237 -23.63 -14.30 -18.66
N VAL A 238 -22.43 -14.28 -19.27
CA VAL A 238 -22.11 -15.09 -20.46
C VAL A 238 -22.02 -16.57 -20.13
N TYR A 239 -21.41 -16.97 -19.01
CA TYR A 239 -21.36 -18.36 -18.55
C TYR A 239 -22.76 -18.86 -18.15
N TRP A 240 -23.58 -18.01 -17.53
CA TRP A 240 -24.98 -18.28 -17.24
C TRP A 240 -25.80 -18.44 -18.52
N TRP A 241 -25.58 -17.57 -19.52
CA TRP A 241 -26.20 -17.69 -20.85
C TRP A 241 -25.80 -18.97 -21.58
N ILE A 242 -24.52 -19.33 -21.54
CA ILE A 242 -24.00 -20.56 -22.15
C ILE A 242 -24.60 -21.78 -21.43
N ASN A 243 -24.56 -21.84 -20.10
CA ASN A 243 -25.15 -22.96 -19.35
C ASN A 243 -26.68 -23.06 -19.51
N CYS A 244 -27.40 -21.95 -19.58
CA CYS A 244 -28.84 -21.97 -19.86
C CYS A 244 -29.17 -22.41 -21.29
N ARG A 245 -28.30 -22.16 -22.27
CA ARG A 245 -28.48 -22.67 -23.65
C ARG A 245 -28.31 -24.18 -23.76
N TRP A 246 -27.49 -24.78 -22.89
CA TRP A 246 -27.26 -26.22 -22.82
C TRP A 246 -28.20 -26.96 -21.86
N CYS A 247 -28.96 -26.24 -21.02
CA CYS A 247 -29.93 -26.83 -20.10
C CYS A 247 -31.28 -27.20 -20.75
N TRP A 248 -31.42 -27.03 -22.08
CA TRP A 248 -32.55 -27.54 -22.87
C TRP A 248 -32.30 -28.98 -23.39
N ASN A 249 -31.68 -29.82 -22.57
CA ASN A 249 -31.63 -31.26 -22.80
C ASN A 249 -31.75 -31.99 -21.44
N PRO A 250 -32.84 -32.73 -21.16
CA PRO A 250 -33.20 -33.19 -19.81
C PRO A 250 -32.36 -34.36 -19.27
N VAL A 251 -31.14 -34.58 -19.76
CA VAL A 251 -30.32 -35.77 -19.43
C VAL A 251 -29.10 -35.44 -18.56
N THR A 252 -28.61 -34.20 -18.54
CA THR A 252 -27.39 -33.82 -17.78
C THR A 252 -27.64 -33.31 -16.35
N MET A 253 -28.89 -33.22 -15.89
CA MET A 253 -29.21 -32.64 -14.58
C MET A 253 -28.82 -33.54 -13.39
N TYR A 254 -28.44 -34.79 -13.63
CA TYR A 254 -28.03 -35.74 -12.58
C TYR A 254 -26.53 -35.79 -12.28
N GLU A 255 -25.66 -35.22 -13.12
CA GLU A 255 -24.20 -35.23 -12.86
C GLU A 255 -23.70 -33.98 -12.12
N ILE A 256 -24.49 -32.90 -12.07
CA ILE A 256 -24.09 -31.62 -11.45
C ILE A 256 -24.50 -31.56 -9.96
N SER A 257 -25.29 -32.52 -9.47
CA SER A 257 -25.67 -32.66 -8.05
C SER A 257 -24.65 -33.46 -7.20
N GLY A 258 -23.39 -33.52 -7.63
CA GLY A 258 -22.26 -34.07 -6.86
C GLY A 258 -21.79 -33.18 -5.71
N PHE A 259 -22.72 -32.58 -4.94
CA PHE A 259 -22.43 -31.99 -3.64
C PHE A 259 -22.26 -33.15 -2.65
N LYS A 260 -21.07 -33.76 -2.60
CA LYS A 260 -20.71 -34.67 -1.50
C LYS A 260 -20.37 -33.82 -0.27
N THR A 261 -21.40 -33.51 0.50
CA THR A 261 -21.26 -33.36 1.96
C THR A 261 -20.64 -34.64 2.49
N SER A 262 -19.47 -34.54 3.13
CA SER A 262 -18.93 -35.59 3.97
C SER A 262 -18.53 -34.95 5.28
N GLY A 263 -19.53 -34.78 6.14
CA GLY A 263 -19.36 -34.64 7.57
C GLY A 263 -19.78 -35.95 8.25
N VAL A 264 -18.89 -36.45 9.09
CA VAL A 264 -19.14 -37.22 10.32
C VAL A 264 -19.85 -38.58 10.18
N ILE A 265 -19.06 -39.64 10.35
CA ILE A 265 -19.30 -40.68 11.37
C ILE A 265 -17.99 -40.82 12.16
#